data_AF-A0A7X0KM70-F1
#
_entry.id   AF-A0A7X0KM70-F1
#
_cell.length_a   1.000
_cell.length_b   1.000
_cell.length_c   1.000
_cell.angle_alpha   90.00
_cell.angle_beta   90.00
_cell.angle_gamma   90.00
#
_symmetry.space_group_name_H-M   'P 1'
#
loop_
_entity.id
_entity.type
_entity.pdbx_description
1 polymer ?
#
loop_
_entity_poly.entity_id
_entity_poly.type
_entity_poly.pdbx_seq_one_letter_code
_entity_poly.pdbx_strand_id
1 'polypeptide(L)'
;MKLAIQFAVAMATAMIGAGSANAQSIADKVRERGYVSCGASQGVPGLSRPDDKGVWTGFDVDSCRAVAAAFFGDSQKAQFVPLNAAQRIPAVQTGEVDVLSRTTTWTYTRDVAVRFVAINLVDGDAIMLRKALNVAKAADLDGLTICLQGGGSLVENALDIIEQSNQVKVERVYFDSTILARDAYFGGRCDGYMSDGFAIAGQRAAVAGNPDEHAIFQSGATTEPLALAIPRGDDRWFDIVRYAFNAMVWAEDRGITSQNVDEIAASSTDGETRKALGVDPGIGEPLKLDDKWIYNVIKQVGNYGEVFARNLGEDSPLKAERRFNALPRDGGILFPIPFK
;
A
#
# COMPACT_ATOMS: atom_id res chain seq x y z
N MET A 1 -40.98 -10.90 -72.04
CA MET A 1 -40.68 -12.27 -71.56
C MET A 1 -40.55 -12.20 -70.05
N LYS A 2 -41.55 -12.77 -69.33
CA LYS A 2 -41.57 -13.21 -67.91
C LYS A 2 -41.15 -12.19 -66.83
N LEU A 3 -42.11 -11.70 -66.01
CA LEU A 3 -42.43 -12.15 -64.63
C LEU A 3 -41.34 -11.72 -63.62
N ALA A 4 -41.57 -11.12 -62.44
CA ALA A 4 -42.78 -10.94 -61.64
C ALA A 4 -42.47 -10.15 -60.34
N ILE A 5 -43.50 -9.93 -59.51
CA ILE A 5 -43.52 -9.85 -58.02
C ILE A 5 -42.99 -8.51 -57.42
N GLN A 6 -43.83 -7.52 -57.04
CA GLN A 6 -44.74 -7.43 -55.88
C GLN A 6 -44.16 -7.91 -54.54
N PHE A 7 -43.82 -6.98 -53.63
CA PHE A 7 -44.28 -6.90 -52.22
C PHE A 7 -43.35 -5.95 -51.45
N ALA A 8 -43.84 -4.75 -51.13
CA ALA A 8 -43.23 -3.86 -50.16
C ALA A 8 -43.60 -4.36 -48.75
N VAL A 9 -42.67 -5.06 -48.10
CA VAL A 9 -42.76 -5.39 -46.67
C VAL A 9 -41.99 -4.33 -45.91
N ALA A 10 -42.71 -3.51 -45.14
CA ALA A 10 -42.15 -2.59 -44.17
C ALA A 10 -41.40 -3.39 -43.10
N MET A 11 -40.07 -3.28 -43.09
CA MET A 11 -39.23 -3.84 -42.05
C MET A 11 -38.89 -2.71 -41.07
N ALA A 12 -39.74 -2.57 -40.05
CA ALA A 12 -39.43 -1.78 -38.87
C ALA A 12 -38.37 -2.54 -38.07
N THR A 13 -37.10 -2.25 -38.31
CA THR A 13 -36.00 -2.77 -37.51
C THR A 13 -36.06 -2.10 -36.14
N ALA A 14 -36.50 -2.87 -35.14
CA ALA A 14 -36.36 -2.51 -33.74
C ALA A 14 -34.88 -2.25 -33.45
N MET A 15 -34.50 -1.00 -33.20
CA MET A 15 -33.27 -0.70 -32.49
C MET A 15 -33.44 -1.21 -31.07
N ILE A 16 -33.01 -2.45 -30.82
CA ILE A 16 -32.74 -2.93 -29.48
C ILE A 16 -31.64 -2.01 -28.96
N GLY A 17 -32.02 -1.11 -28.06
CA GLY A 17 -31.05 -0.33 -27.31
C GLY A 17 -30.05 -1.29 -26.70
N ALA A 18 -28.82 -1.24 -27.17
CA ALA A 18 -27.68 -1.72 -26.42
C ALA A 18 -27.62 -0.84 -25.17
N GLY A 19 -28.40 -1.21 -24.15
CA GLY A 19 -28.20 -0.66 -22.82
C GLY A 19 -26.74 -0.93 -22.50
N SER A 20 -25.96 0.13 -22.33
CA SER A 20 -24.62 0.04 -21.77
C SER A 20 -24.75 -0.86 -20.56
N ALA A 21 -24.19 -2.07 -20.63
CA ALA A 21 -24.02 -2.89 -19.45
C ALA A 21 -23.10 -2.05 -18.56
N ASN A 22 -23.69 -1.29 -17.64
CA ASN A 22 -22.94 -0.50 -16.67
C ASN A 22 -22.08 -1.51 -15.95
N ALA A 23 -20.77 -1.47 -16.19
CA ALA A 23 -19.83 -2.30 -15.48
C ALA A 23 -20.11 -2.09 -13.99
N GLN A 24 -20.42 -3.18 -13.28
CA GLN A 24 -20.70 -3.13 -11.86
C GLN A 24 -19.55 -2.42 -11.14
N SER A 25 -19.88 -1.45 -10.29
CA SER A 25 -18.88 -0.69 -9.53
C SER A 25 -18.02 -1.64 -8.69
N ILE A 26 -16.76 -1.29 -8.45
CA ILE A 26 -15.85 -2.04 -7.58
C ILE A 26 -16.47 -2.18 -6.21
N ALA A 27 -17.01 -1.09 -5.67
CA ALA A 27 -17.66 -1.10 -4.36
C ALA A 27 -18.85 -2.07 -4.30
N ASP A 28 -19.65 -2.19 -5.37
CA ASP A 28 -20.77 -3.15 -5.40
C ASP A 28 -20.28 -4.60 -5.55
N LYS A 29 -19.22 -4.85 -6.34
CA LYS A 29 -18.56 -6.18 -6.40
C LYS A 29 -18.01 -6.61 -5.05
N VAL A 30 -17.31 -5.70 -4.36
CA VAL A 30 -16.77 -5.93 -3.01
C VAL A 30 -17.91 -6.27 -2.06
N ARG A 31 -19.01 -5.51 -2.09
CA ARG A 31 -20.18 -5.74 -1.24
C ARG A 31 -20.84 -7.09 -1.49
N GLU A 32 -21.08 -7.43 -2.74
CA GLU A 32 -21.68 -8.71 -3.14
C GLU A 32 -20.80 -9.90 -2.71
N ARG A 33 -19.49 -9.78 -2.91
CA ARG A 33 -18.51 -10.81 -2.52
C ARG A 33 -18.29 -10.90 -1.01
N GLY A 34 -18.57 -9.82 -0.28
CA GLY A 34 -18.52 -9.78 1.18
C GLY A 34 -17.12 -9.74 1.79
N TYR A 35 -16.11 -9.31 1.03
CA TYR A 35 -14.75 -9.01 1.52
C TYR A 35 -13.97 -8.12 0.53
N VAL A 36 -12.98 -7.39 1.05
CA VAL A 36 -11.99 -6.61 0.28
C VAL A 36 -10.82 -7.52 -0.08
N SER A 37 -10.52 -7.66 -1.37
CA SER A 37 -9.34 -8.35 -1.91
C SER A 37 -8.16 -7.39 -1.96
N CYS A 38 -7.14 -7.67 -1.16
CA CYS A 38 -5.97 -6.83 -0.93
C CYS A 38 -4.72 -7.46 -1.56
N GLY A 39 -4.13 -6.80 -2.54
CA GLY A 39 -2.80 -7.17 -3.03
C GLY A 39 -1.74 -6.82 -1.99
N ALA A 40 -0.97 -7.80 -1.52
CA ALA A 40 0.07 -7.64 -0.50
C ALA A 40 1.42 -8.18 -0.99
N SER A 41 2.50 -7.95 -0.23
CA SER A 41 3.81 -8.54 -0.55
C SER A 41 3.83 -10.03 -0.26
N GLN A 42 4.82 -10.74 -0.82
CA GLN A 42 4.98 -12.19 -0.59
C GLN A 42 5.49 -12.53 0.82
N GLY A 43 5.98 -11.54 1.58
CA GLY A 43 6.53 -11.77 2.92
C GLY A 43 7.63 -10.78 3.29
N VAL A 44 7.23 -9.55 3.62
CA VAL A 44 8.14 -8.51 4.10
C VAL A 44 7.76 -8.15 5.55
N PRO A 45 8.58 -8.55 6.54
CA PRO A 45 8.32 -8.24 7.95
C PRO A 45 8.13 -6.75 8.21
N GLY A 46 7.16 -6.39 9.04
CA GLY A 46 6.76 -5.01 9.30
C GLY A 46 5.84 -4.39 8.25
N LEU A 47 5.87 -4.85 6.99
CA LEU A 47 5.06 -4.31 5.90
C LEU A 47 3.87 -5.19 5.57
N SER A 48 4.10 -6.40 5.08
CA SER A 48 3.05 -7.39 4.86
C SER A 48 3.61 -8.81 4.79
N ARG A 49 3.19 -9.67 5.72
CA ARG A 49 3.47 -11.12 5.65
C ARG A 49 2.40 -11.92 6.40
N PRO A 50 2.10 -13.16 5.95
CA PRO A 50 1.42 -14.12 6.81
C PRO A 50 2.37 -14.59 7.92
N ASP A 51 1.81 -14.86 9.10
CA ASP A 51 2.47 -15.64 10.14
C ASP A 51 2.35 -17.15 9.86
N ASP A 52 2.89 -17.99 10.77
CA ASP A 52 2.87 -19.46 10.63
C ASP A 52 1.45 -20.06 10.63
N LYS A 53 0.44 -19.29 11.06
CA LYS A 53 -0.98 -19.67 11.05
C LYS A 53 -1.73 -19.10 9.84
N GLY A 54 -1.03 -18.41 8.94
CA GLY A 54 -1.61 -17.75 7.77
C GLY A 54 -2.27 -16.41 8.08
N VAL A 55 -2.15 -15.89 9.30
CA VAL A 55 -2.70 -14.59 9.68
C VAL A 55 -1.78 -13.49 9.18
N TRP A 56 -2.32 -12.61 8.33
CA TRP A 56 -1.57 -11.50 7.77
C TRP A 56 -1.31 -10.41 8.82
N THR A 57 -0.09 -9.89 8.83
CA THR A 57 0.37 -8.80 9.72
C THR A 57 1.26 -7.81 8.98
N GLY A 58 1.30 -6.57 9.44
CA GLY A 58 2.15 -5.50 8.91
C GLY A 58 1.41 -4.20 8.61
N PHE A 59 2.19 -3.16 8.30
CA PHE A 59 1.69 -1.81 8.02
C PHE A 59 0.74 -1.76 6.81
N ASP A 60 1.12 -2.42 5.71
CA ASP A 60 0.29 -2.50 4.50
C ASP A 60 -0.96 -3.38 4.74
N VAL A 61 -0.84 -4.40 5.58
CA VAL A 61 -1.99 -5.24 5.99
C VAL A 61 -3.01 -4.40 6.74
N ASP A 62 -2.56 -3.61 7.71
CA ASP A 62 -3.44 -2.76 8.51
C ASP A 62 -4.04 -1.61 7.70
N SER A 63 -3.30 -1.08 6.72
CA SER A 63 -3.86 -0.14 5.74
C SER A 63 -5.04 -0.73 4.97
N CYS A 64 -4.99 -2.01 4.57
CA CYS A 64 -6.13 -2.66 3.91
C CYS A 64 -7.25 -3.03 4.90
N ARG A 65 -6.91 -3.42 6.13
CA ARG A 65 -7.88 -3.64 7.21
C ARG A 65 -8.67 -2.38 7.54
N ALA A 66 -8.06 -1.21 7.44
CA ALA A 66 -8.78 0.07 7.58
C ALA A 66 -9.86 0.22 6.50
N VAL A 67 -9.56 -0.13 5.25
CA VAL A 67 -10.56 -0.15 4.17
C VAL A 67 -11.69 -1.14 4.47
N ALA A 68 -11.38 -2.34 4.93
CA ALA A 68 -12.39 -3.35 5.30
C ALA A 68 -13.25 -2.90 6.50
N ALA A 69 -12.64 -2.31 7.53
CA ALA A 69 -13.35 -1.76 8.69
C ALA A 69 -14.27 -0.60 8.29
N ALA A 70 -13.82 0.29 7.40
CA ALA A 70 -14.65 1.35 6.85
C ALA A 70 -15.83 0.79 6.05
N PHE A 71 -15.58 -0.19 5.17
CA PHE A 71 -16.57 -0.66 4.22
C PHE A 71 -17.60 -1.63 4.82
N PHE A 72 -17.16 -2.51 5.72
CA PHE A 72 -17.98 -3.58 6.30
C PHE A 72 -18.24 -3.43 7.79
N GLY A 73 -17.59 -2.48 8.47
CA GLY A 73 -17.58 -2.46 9.93
C GLY A 73 -16.80 -3.63 10.55
N ASP A 74 -15.98 -4.33 9.77
CA ASP A 74 -15.21 -5.50 10.19
C ASP A 74 -13.86 -5.55 9.47
N SER A 75 -12.79 -5.29 10.19
CA SER A 75 -11.40 -5.34 9.72
C SER A 75 -10.98 -6.73 9.22
N GLN A 76 -11.62 -7.81 9.68
CA GLN A 76 -11.32 -9.18 9.27
C GLN A 76 -11.90 -9.53 7.88
N LYS A 77 -12.67 -8.62 7.29
CA LYS A 77 -13.15 -8.71 5.90
C LYS A 77 -12.10 -8.31 4.87
N ALA A 78 -10.84 -8.13 5.26
CA ALA A 78 -9.70 -8.02 4.36
C ALA A 78 -9.11 -9.42 4.06
N GLN A 79 -9.03 -9.78 2.79
CA GLN A 79 -8.40 -11.01 2.30
C GLN A 79 -7.18 -10.65 1.45
N PHE A 80 -6.09 -11.40 1.57
CA PHE A 80 -4.80 -11.00 1.01
C PHE A 80 -4.34 -11.93 -0.11
N VAL A 81 -3.90 -11.32 -1.21
CA VAL A 81 -3.31 -11.98 -2.37
C VAL A 81 -1.81 -11.64 -2.40
N PRO A 82 -0.90 -12.61 -2.24
CA PRO A 82 0.54 -12.37 -2.27
C PRO A 82 1.01 -12.10 -3.71
N LEU A 83 1.57 -10.91 -3.96
CA LEU A 83 2.00 -10.47 -5.28
C LEU A 83 3.49 -10.12 -5.30
N ASN A 84 4.19 -10.60 -6.33
CA ASN A 84 5.54 -10.14 -6.64
C ASN A 84 5.51 -8.74 -7.32
N ALA A 85 6.68 -8.12 -7.54
CA ALA A 85 6.76 -6.76 -8.07
C ALA A 85 6.21 -6.63 -9.50
N ALA A 86 6.33 -7.67 -10.33
CA ALA A 86 5.86 -7.68 -11.71
C ALA A 86 4.35 -7.94 -11.81
N GLN A 87 3.77 -8.70 -10.88
CA GLN A 87 2.35 -9.08 -10.87
C GLN A 87 1.43 -7.96 -10.34
N ARG A 88 1.95 -7.10 -9.44
CA ARG A 88 1.10 -6.20 -8.64
C ARG A 88 0.25 -5.21 -9.44
N ILE A 89 0.80 -4.61 -10.51
CA ILE A 89 0.04 -3.65 -11.33
C ILE A 89 -0.99 -4.39 -12.20
N PRO A 90 -0.64 -5.47 -12.93
CA PRO A 90 -1.63 -6.28 -13.66
C PRO A 90 -2.79 -6.80 -12.79
N ALA A 91 -2.53 -7.22 -11.56
CA ALA A 91 -3.57 -7.69 -10.63
C ALA A 91 -4.61 -6.59 -10.32
N VAL A 92 -4.17 -5.34 -10.18
CA VAL A 92 -5.08 -4.20 -9.99
C VAL A 92 -5.80 -3.86 -11.29
N GLN A 93 -5.11 -3.86 -12.44
CA GLN A 93 -5.72 -3.54 -13.73
C GLN A 93 -6.85 -4.50 -14.11
N THR A 94 -6.68 -5.78 -13.77
CA THR A 94 -7.63 -6.85 -14.09
C THR A 94 -8.74 -6.97 -13.04
N GLY A 95 -8.62 -6.29 -11.89
CA GLY A 95 -9.56 -6.38 -10.78
C GLY A 95 -9.45 -7.70 -9.99
N GLU A 96 -8.32 -8.40 -10.07
CA GLU A 96 -7.98 -9.53 -9.19
C GLU A 96 -7.94 -9.07 -7.71
N VAL A 97 -7.45 -7.86 -7.49
CA VAL A 97 -7.47 -7.17 -6.20
C VAL A 97 -8.21 -5.84 -6.32
N ASP A 98 -8.95 -5.47 -5.27
CA ASP A 98 -9.69 -4.21 -5.22
C ASP A 98 -8.81 -3.06 -4.72
N VAL A 99 -7.81 -3.39 -3.89
CA VAL A 99 -6.80 -2.46 -3.36
C VAL A 99 -5.44 -3.15 -3.39
N LEU A 100 -4.45 -2.50 -3.97
CA LEU A 100 -3.05 -2.83 -3.77
C LEU A 100 -2.55 -2.05 -2.55
N SER A 101 -2.32 -2.78 -1.47
CA SER A 101 -1.70 -2.30 -0.25
C SER A 101 -0.41 -3.07 -0.06
N ARG A 102 0.63 -2.60 -0.74
CA ARG A 102 1.95 -3.21 -0.85
C ARG A 102 2.90 -2.09 -1.25
N THR A 103 4.10 -2.00 -0.66
CA THR A 103 5.14 -1.03 -1.03
C THR A 103 5.25 -0.83 -2.54
N THR A 104 4.58 0.21 -3.03
CA THR A 104 4.41 0.49 -4.46
C THR A 104 4.42 1.99 -4.63
N THR A 105 5.51 2.47 -5.20
CA THR A 105 5.73 3.88 -5.46
C THR A 105 4.72 4.42 -6.45
N TRP A 106 4.15 5.58 -6.12
CA TRP A 106 3.39 6.37 -7.06
C TRP A 106 4.33 6.98 -8.11
N THR A 107 4.14 6.58 -9.37
CA THR A 107 4.79 7.23 -10.53
C THR A 107 3.74 7.62 -11.56
N TYR A 108 4.07 8.57 -12.44
CA TYR A 108 3.19 8.98 -13.53
C TYR A 108 2.76 7.78 -14.39
N THR A 109 3.71 6.94 -14.82
CA THR A 109 3.42 5.80 -15.71
C THR A 109 2.55 4.74 -15.04
N ARG A 110 2.75 4.49 -13.73
CA ARG A 110 1.90 3.56 -12.98
C ARG A 110 0.51 4.15 -12.75
N ASP A 111 0.39 5.44 -12.44
CA ASP A 111 -0.92 6.09 -12.25
C ASP A 111 -1.71 6.10 -13.56
N VAL A 112 -1.09 6.24 -14.73
CA VAL A 112 -1.83 6.10 -16.00
C VAL A 112 -2.44 4.70 -16.17
N ALA A 113 -1.82 3.65 -15.61
CA ALA A 113 -2.29 2.27 -15.67
C ALA A 113 -3.35 1.91 -14.61
N VAL A 114 -3.19 2.37 -13.38
CA VAL A 114 -4.05 2.10 -12.21
C VAL A 114 -4.24 3.37 -11.40
N ARG A 115 -5.25 3.50 -10.54
CA ARG A 115 -5.43 4.75 -9.80
C ARG A 115 -4.75 4.69 -8.43
N PHE A 116 -3.77 5.56 -8.19
CA PHE A 116 -3.25 5.75 -6.84
C PHE A 116 -4.15 6.68 -6.03
N VAL A 117 -4.28 6.38 -4.73
CA VAL A 117 -5.33 6.94 -3.87
C VAL A 117 -4.76 7.81 -2.76
N ALA A 118 -3.77 7.28 -2.04
CA ALA A 118 -3.13 7.96 -0.90
C ALA A 118 -1.71 7.42 -0.71
N ILE A 119 -0.76 8.32 -0.43
CA ILE A 119 0.59 7.97 0.00
C ILE A 119 0.49 7.52 1.45
N ASN A 120 0.63 6.23 1.70
CA ASN A 120 0.51 5.67 3.06
C ASN A 120 1.87 5.55 3.76
N LEU A 121 2.96 5.45 3.01
CA LEU A 121 4.31 5.37 3.55
C LEU A 121 5.29 6.06 2.61
N VAL A 122 6.13 6.94 3.14
CA VAL A 122 7.24 7.55 2.43
C VAL A 122 8.53 6.89 2.88
N ASP A 123 9.29 6.36 1.93
CA ASP A 123 10.54 5.67 2.15
C ASP A 123 11.64 6.16 1.19
N GLY A 124 12.77 5.46 1.15
CA GLY A 124 13.77 5.58 0.10
C GLY A 124 14.48 4.23 -0.10
N ASP A 125 15.15 4.06 -1.24
CA ASP A 125 15.88 2.83 -1.51
C ASP A 125 17.13 2.74 -0.63
N ALA A 126 17.44 1.52 -0.19
CA ALA A 126 18.64 1.22 0.56
C ALA A 126 19.31 -0.06 0.07
N ILE A 127 20.58 -0.24 0.44
CA ILE A 127 21.34 -1.46 0.21
C ILE A 127 21.76 -2.01 1.58
N MET A 128 21.37 -3.25 1.88
CA MET A 128 21.89 -4.00 3.01
C MET A 128 23.22 -4.65 2.61
N LEU A 129 24.28 -4.37 3.37
CA LEU A 129 25.65 -4.81 3.10
C LEU A 129 26.23 -5.50 4.33
N ARG A 130 27.12 -6.48 4.14
CA ARG A 130 27.88 -7.05 5.26
C ARG A 130 28.87 -6.01 5.76
N LYS A 131 28.92 -5.77 7.08
CA LYS A 131 29.89 -4.84 7.67
C LYS A 131 31.35 -5.23 7.37
N ALA A 132 31.62 -6.53 7.23
CA ALA A 132 32.95 -7.05 6.89
C ALA A 132 33.51 -6.54 5.55
N LEU A 133 32.65 -6.05 4.64
CA LEU A 133 33.07 -5.44 3.38
C LEU A 133 33.63 -4.02 3.56
N ASN A 134 33.46 -3.40 4.74
CA ASN A 134 33.96 -2.07 5.07
C ASN A 134 33.53 -0.96 4.08
N VAL A 135 32.33 -1.09 3.49
CA VAL A 135 31.73 -0.06 2.64
C VAL A 135 31.37 1.16 3.49
N ALA A 136 32.02 2.29 3.24
CA ALA A 136 31.80 3.55 3.95
C ALA A 136 31.11 4.62 3.08
N LYS A 137 31.27 4.53 1.75
CA LYS A 137 30.71 5.47 0.77
C LYS A 137 30.29 4.72 -0.50
N ALA A 138 29.47 5.36 -1.32
CA ALA A 138 28.97 4.76 -2.56
C ALA A 138 30.09 4.33 -3.54
N ALA A 139 31.25 5.00 -3.52
CA ALA A 139 32.41 4.61 -4.32
C ALA A 139 32.96 3.20 -3.97
N ASP A 140 32.72 2.72 -2.75
CA ASP A 140 33.19 1.40 -2.30
C ASP A 140 32.25 0.27 -2.76
N LEU A 141 31.18 0.59 -3.49
CA LEU A 141 30.27 -0.39 -4.10
C LEU A 141 30.80 -0.96 -5.41
N ASP A 142 31.89 -0.39 -5.97
CA ASP A 142 32.41 -0.80 -7.28
C ASP A 142 32.79 -2.29 -7.31
N GLY A 143 32.28 -2.99 -8.32
CA GLY A 143 32.46 -4.43 -8.51
C GLY A 143 31.68 -5.33 -7.55
N LEU A 144 30.95 -4.79 -6.58
CA LEU A 144 30.16 -5.61 -5.65
C LEU A 144 28.95 -6.23 -6.35
N THR A 145 28.59 -7.44 -5.91
CA THR A 145 27.39 -8.13 -6.37
C THR A 145 26.17 -7.76 -5.53
N ILE A 146 25.11 -7.24 -6.15
CA ILE A 146 23.89 -6.80 -5.48
C ILE A 146 22.69 -7.65 -5.93
N CYS A 147 22.08 -8.35 -4.97
CA CYS A 147 20.84 -9.10 -5.16
C CYS A 147 19.64 -8.14 -5.09
N LEU A 148 18.70 -8.26 -6.04
CA LEU A 148 17.47 -7.47 -6.05
C LEU A 148 16.32 -8.21 -6.72
N GLN A 149 15.10 -7.79 -6.43
CA GLN A 149 13.92 -8.27 -7.16
C GLN A 149 13.75 -7.51 -8.47
N GLY A 150 13.54 -8.23 -9.58
CA GLY A 150 13.22 -7.63 -10.88
C GLY A 150 11.80 -7.03 -10.94
N GLY A 151 11.62 -6.02 -11.80
CA GLY A 151 10.31 -5.38 -12.01
C GLY A 151 9.95 -4.29 -10.97
N GLY A 152 10.87 -4.01 -10.04
CA GLY A 152 10.78 -2.94 -9.08
C GLY A 152 11.37 -1.62 -9.59
N SER A 153 11.15 -1.25 -10.86
CA SER A 153 11.80 -0.19 -11.67
C SER A 153 12.51 1.00 -10.98
N LEU A 154 12.10 1.42 -9.80
CA LEU A 154 12.76 2.46 -9.02
C LEU A 154 13.98 1.96 -8.23
N VAL A 155 13.94 0.74 -7.68
CA VAL A 155 15.11 0.07 -7.07
C VAL A 155 16.24 -0.05 -8.11
N GLU A 156 15.88 -0.41 -9.35
CA GLU A 156 16.81 -0.47 -10.48
C GLU A 156 17.36 0.92 -10.82
N ASN A 157 16.49 1.93 -10.89
CA ASN A 157 16.86 3.32 -11.16
C ASN A 157 17.76 3.92 -10.06
N ALA A 158 17.57 3.54 -8.78
CA ALA A 158 18.43 3.98 -7.70
C ALA A 158 19.86 3.44 -7.85
N LEU A 159 20.04 2.19 -8.32
CA LEU A 159 21.37 1.69 -8.71
C LEU A 159 21.95 2.49 -9.87
N ASP A 160 21.16 2.77 -10.90
CA ASP A 160 21.62 3.57 -12.04
C ASP A 160 22.14 4.95 -11.59
N ILE A 161 21.41 5.61 -10.66
CA ILE A 161 21.83 6.91 -10.09
C ILE A 161 23.12 6.78 -9.28
N ILE A 162 23.24 5.75 -8.43
CA ILE A 162 24.45 5.49 -7.64
C ILE A 162 25.66 5.29 -8.56
N GLU A 163 25.54 4.43 -9.57
CA GLU A 163 26.59 4.13 -10.52
C GLU A 163 27.04 5.38 -11.28
N GLN A 164 26.09 6.15 -11.81
CA GLN A 164 26.38 7.38 -12.56
C GLN A 164 27.02 8.46 -11.68
N SER A 165 26.49 8.68 -10.47
CA SER A 165 26.93 9.78 -9.60
C SER A 165 28.29 9.52 -8.96
N ASN A 166 28.70 8.25 -8.86
CA ASN A 166 29.92 7.85 -8.16
C ASN A 166 30.95 7.18 -9.08
N GLN A 167 30.65 7.04 -10.38
CA GLN A 167 31.51 6.37 -11.37
C GLN A 167 31.87 4.94 -10.95
N VAL A 168 30.90 4.21 -10.41
CA VAL A 168 31.03 2.81 -10.00
C VAL A 168 30.12 1.93 -10.85
N LYS A 169 30.35 0.62 -10.82
CA LYS A 169 29.50 -0.38 -11.44
C LYS A 169 29.30 -1.57 -10.51
N VAL A 170 28.05 -1.91 -10.24
CA VAL A 170 27.70 -3.11 -9.45
C VAL A 170 27.30 -4.26 -10.36
N GLU A 171 27.54 -5.49 -9.92
CA GLU A 171 27.02 -6.69 -10.58
C GLU A 171 25.61 -7.01 -10.07
N ARG A 172 24.60 -6.88 -10.92
CA ARG A 172 23.19 -7.05 -10.52
C ARG A 172 22.75 -8.51 -10.66
N VAL A 173 22.20 -9.09 -9.60
CA VAL A 173 21.64 -10.45 -9.61
C VAL A 173 20.14 -10.39 -9.36
N TYR A 174 19.38 -10.65 -10.41
CA TYR A 174 17.92 -10.54 -10.41
C TYR A 174 17.24 -11.80 -9.89
N PHE A 175 16.18 -11.60 -9.12
CA PHE A 175 15.25 -12.64 -8.67
C PHE A 175 13.81 -12.18 -8.90
N ASP A 176 12.89 -13.13 -9.07
CA ASP A 176 11.47 -12.81 -9.21
C ASP A 176 10.78 -12.56 -7.86
N SER A 177 11.48 -12.79 -6.74
CA SER A 177 10.96 -12.66 -5.38
C SER A 177 11.91 -11.89 -4.47
N THR A 178 11.34 -10.98 -3.68
CA THR A 178 12.03 -10.27 -2.59
C THR A 178 12.67 -11.27 -1.59
N ILE A 179 11.97 -12.36 -1.30
CA ILE A 179 12.42 -13.40 -0.35
C ILE A 179 13.67 -14.10 -0.91
N LEU A 180 13.63 -14.51 -2.18
CA LEU A 180 14.76 -15.19 -2.81
C LEU A 180 15.99 -14.29 -2.95
N ALA A 181 15.79 -13.01 -3.31
CA ALA A 181 16.88 -12.04 -3.36
C ALA A 181 17.55 -11.83 -1.99
N ARG A 182 16.73 -11.68 -0.93
CA ARG A 182 17.20 -11.59 0.46
C ARG A 182 17.95 -12.85 0.89
N ASP A 183 17.38 -14.03 0.62
CA ASP A 183 17.97 -15.31 1.05
C ASP A 183 19.28 -15.61 0.30
N ALA A 184 19.38 -15.22 -0.97
CA ALA A 184 20.63 -15.29 -1.71
C ALA A 184 21.72 -14.40 -1.08
N TYR A 185 21.36 -13.20 -0.62
CA TYR A 185 22.27 -12.35 0.13
C TYR A 185 22.72 -12.98 1.46
N PHE A 186 21.77 -13.42 2.30
CA PHE A 186 22.12 -14.06 3.58
C PHE A 186 22.91 -15.35 3.38
N GLY A 187 22.65 -16.10 2.31
CA GLY A 187 23.37 -17.30 1.90
C GLY A 187 24.75 -17.06 1.28
N GLY A 188 25.22 -15.81 1.16
CA GLY A 188 26.56 -15.50 0.68
C GLY A 188 26.71 -15.27 -0.83
N ARG A 189 25.62 -15.34 -1.60
CA ARG A 189 25.67 -15.26 -3.08
C ARG A 189 25.89 -13.83 -3.61
N CYS A 190 25.46 -12.82 -2.87
CA CYS A 190 25.65 -11.41 -3.22
C CYS A 190 26.30 -10.66 -2.06
N ASP A 191 27.14 -9.68 -2.37
CA ASP A 191 27.75 -8.77 -1.39
C ASP A 191 26.73 -7.84 -0.72
N GLY A 192 25.66 -7.50 -1.45
CA GLY A 192 24.55 -6.67 -0.96
C GLY A 192 23.17 -7.14 -1.41
N TYR A 193 22.15 -6.60 -0.75
CA TYR A 193 20.74 -6.77 -1.09
C TYR A 193 20.05 -5.41 -1.13
N MET A 194 19.34 -5.11 -2.21
CA MET A 194 18.70 -3.81 -2.40
C MET A 194 17.17 -3.90 -2.44
N SER A 195 16.51 -2.95 -1.78
CA SER A 195 15.05 -2.79 -1.73
C SER A 195 14.69 -1.44 -1.06
N ASP A 196 13.41 -1.23 -0.78
CA ASP A 196 12.92 -0.13 0.05
C ASP A 196 13.56 -0.21 1.46
N GLY A 197 13.87 0.94 2.06
CA GLY A 197 14.57 1.04 3.34
C GLY A 197 13.87 0.35 4.50
N PHE A 198 12.54 0.52 4.64
CA PHE A 198 11.74 -0.19 5.64
C PHE A 198 11.69 -1.69 5.36
N ALA A 199 11.65 -2.10 4.09
CA ALA A 199 11.71 -3.52 3.73
C ALA A 199 13.04 -4.13 4.16
N ILE A 200 14.16 -3.48 3.85
CA ILE A 200 15.50 -3.92 4.30
C ILE A 200 15.59 -3.95 5.83
N ALA A 201 15.12 -2.91 6.51
CA ALA A 201 15.14 -2.85 7.98
C ALA A 201 14.34 -4.01 8.59
N GLY A 202 13.15 -4.31 8.04
CA GLY A 202 12.32 -5.43 8.47
C GLY A 202 12.98 -6.78 8.23
N GLN A 203 13.59 -6.99 7.05
CA GLN A 203 14.30 -8.23 6.75
C GLN A 203 15.53 -8.40 7.65
N ARG A 204 16.30 -7.34 7.89
CA ARG A 204 17.45 -7.37 8.81
C ARG A 204 17.01 -7.73 10.23
N ALA A 205 15.98 -7.08 10.75
CA ALA A 205 15.54 -7.28 12.13
C ALA A 205 14.91 -8.66 12.37
N ALA A 206 14.18 -9.20 11.39
CA ALA A 206 13.38 -10.41 11.58
C ALA A 206 13.97 -11.69 10.97
N VAL A 207 14.97 -11.59 10.08
CA VAL A 207 15.49 -12.75 9.33
C VAL A 207 16.99 -12.94 9.48
N ALA A 208 17.77 -11.86 9.68
CA ALA A 208 19.21 -12.01 9.87
C ALA A 208 19.49 -12.84 11.13
N GLY A 209 20.39 -13.83 11.02
CA GLY A 209 20.85 -14.59 12.19
C GLY A 209 21.55 -13.69 13.21
N ASN A 210 22.28 -12.68 12.73
CA ASN A 210 22.87 -11.62 13.54
C ASN A 210 22.67 -10.24 12.86
N PRO A 211 21.64 -9.47 13.24
CA PRO A 211 21.36 -8.17 12.64
C PRO A 211 22.53 -7.18 12.67
N ASP A 212 23.42 -7.29 13.67
CA ASP A 212 24.54 -6.38 13.86
C ASP A 212 25.68 -6.56 12.85
N GLU A 213 25.70 -7.67 12.10
CA GLU A 213 26.66 -7.90 11.01
C GLU A 213 26.28 -7.15 9.72
N HIS A 214 25.10 -6.55 9.67
CA HIS A 214 24.53 -5.95 8.47
C HIS A 214 24.37 -4.43 8.62
N ALA A 215 25.04 -3.69 7.76
CA ALA A 215 24.85 -2.24 7.61
C ALA A 215 23.75 -1.97 6.58
N ILE A 216 23.00 -0.89 6.79
CA ILE A 216 22.03 -0.37 5.81
C ILE A 216 22.60 0.91 5.25
N PHE A 217 23.01 0.87 3.99
CA PHE A 217 23.44 2.03 3.22
C PHE A 217 22.22 2.65 2.56
N GLN A 218 21.76 3.81 3.05
CA GLN A 218 20.70 4.57 2.39
C GLN A 218 21.25 5.08 1.05
N SER A 219 20.53 4.84 -0.05
CA SER A 219 21.00 5.30 -1.37
C SER A 219 21.11 6.83 -1.41
N GLY A 220 20.21 7.54 -0.70
CA GLY A 220 20.05 8.98 -0.79
C GLY A 220 19.60 9.48 -2.17
N ALA A 221 19.36 8.56 -3.11
CA ALA A 221 19.12 8.83 -4.52
C ALA A 221 17.63 8.99 -4.84
N THR A 222 16.76 8.42 -4.01
CA THR A 222 15.32 8.37 -4.26
C THR A 222 14.52 8.71 -3.00
N THR A 223 13.36 9.35 -3.23
CA THR A 223 12.26 9.43 -2.27
C THR A 223 11.12 8.62 -2.87
N GLU A 224 10.66 7.62 -2.13
CA GLU A 224 9.65 6.66 -2.54
C GLU A 224 8.29 6.99 -1.91
N PRO A 225 7.37 7.72 -2.58
CA PRO A 225 6.00 7.87 -2.12
C PRO A 225 5.22 6.58 -2.36
N LEU A 226 5.30 5.64 -1.42
CA LEU A 226 4.55 4.38 -1.47
C LEU A 226 3.08 4.66 -1.18
N ALA A 227 2.20 4.10 -2.00
CA ALA A 227 0.81 4.49 -2.02
C ALA A 227 -0.14 3.31 -2.29
N LEU A 228 -1.36 3.44 -1.76
CA LEU A 228 -2.47 2.56 -2.09
C LEU A 228 -2.90 2.79 -3.53
N ALA A 229 -3.16 1.71 -4.26
CA ALA A 229 -3.69 1.78 -5.63
C ALA A 229 -4.94 0.92 -5.80
N ILE A 230 -5.81 1.32 -6.72
CA ILE A 230 -7.09 0.66 -7.03
C ILE A 230 -7.29 0.56 -8.54
N PRO A 231 -8.20 -0.30 -9.03
CA PRO A 231 -8.62 -0.25 -10.42
C PRO A 231 -9.22 1.12 -10.76
N ARG A 232 -9.04 1.57 -12.02
CA ARG A 232 -9.63 2.84 -12.50
C ARG A 232 -11.15 2.68 -12.74
N GLY A 233 -11.88 3.80 -12.64
CA GLY A 233 -13.27 3.90 -13.08
C GLY A 233 -14.35 3.78 -12.00
N ASP A 234 -13.99 3.88 -10.72
CA ASP A 234 -14.95 3.93 -9.60
C ASP A 234 -14.54 4.99 -8.58
N ASP A 235 -15.13 6.18 -8.70
CA ASP A 235 -14.84 7.33 -7.81
C ASP A 235 -15.33 7.09 -6.39
N ARG A 236 -16.42 6.33 -6.21
CA ARG A 236 -16.91 5.97 -4.86
C ARG A 236 -15.89 5.08 -4.16
N TRP A 237 -15.33 4.09 -4.86
CA TRP A 237 -14.29 3.24 -4.29
C TRP A 237 -13.00 4.04 -4.02
N PHE A 238 -12.63 4.97 -4.90
CA PHE A 238 -11.54 5.92 -4.66
C PHE A 238 -11.73 6.69 -3.36
N ASP A 239 -12.90 7.30 -3.16
CA ASP A 239 -13.20 8.09 -1.96
C ASP A 239 -13.18 7.23 -0.70
N ILE A 240 -13.78 6.03 -0.73
CA ILE A 240 -13.79 5.10 0.40
C ILE A 240 -12.35 4.74 0.82
N VAL A 241 -11.50 4.34 -0.12
CA VAL A 241 -10.11 3.94 0.18
C VAL A 241 -9.29 5.15 0.67
N ARG A 242 -9.47 6.32 0.04
CA ARG A 242 -8.78 7.56 0.43
C ARG A 242 -9.11 7.95 1.85
N TYR A 243 -10.41 7.96 2.17
CA TYR A 243 -10.87 8.45 3.46
C TYR A 243 -10.76 7.41 4.57
N ALA A 244 -10.72 6.11 4.26
CA ALA A 244 -10.31 5.06 5.20
C ALA A 244 -8.87 5.28 5.69
N PHE A 245 -7.93 5.59 4.79
CA PHE A 245 -6.58 5.96 5.19
C PHE A 245 -6.56 7.30 5.96
N ASN A 246 -7.24 8.33 5.43
CA ASN A 246 -7.30 9.64 6.09
C ASN A 246 -7.88 9.57 7.50
N ALA A 247 -8.85 8.69 7.76
CA ALA A 247 -9.43 8.48 9.10
C ALA A 247 -8.36 8.17 10.14
N MET A 248 -7.38 7.33 9.79
CA MET A 248 -6.27 7.00 10.68
C MET A 248 -5.37 8.22 10.96
N VAL A 249 -5.09 9.03 9.94
CA VAL A 249 -4.27 10.25 10.05
C VAL A 249 -4.98 11.33 10.87
N TRP A 250 -6.25 11.57 10.56
CA TRP A 250 -7.12 12.51 11.26
C TRP A 250 -7.27 12.16 12.75
N ALA A 251 -7.41 10.87 13.06
CA ALA A 251 -7.49 10.40 14.43
C ALA A 251 -6.17 10.66 15.19
N GLU A 252 -5.02 10.42 14.57
CA GLU A 252 -3.71 10.69 15.17
C GLU A 252 -3.53 12.17 15.50
N ASP A 253 -3.87 13.05 14.56
CA ASP A 253 -3.78 14.50 14.74
C ASP A 253 -4.60 14.98 15.94
N ARG A 254 -5.76 14.36 16.16
CA ARG A 254 -6.68 14.67 17.27
C ARG A 254 -6.43 13.88 18.55
N GLY A 255 -5.42 13.01 18.60
CA GLY A 255 -5.14 12.16 19.76
C GLY A 255 -6.23 11.11 20.05
N ILE A 256 -7.03 10.77 19.03
CA ILE A 256 -8.03 9.71 19.09
C ILE A 256 -7.33 8.38 18.78
N THR A 257 -7.47 7.40 19.66
CA THR A 257 -6.81 6.09 19.61
C THR A 257 -7.84 4.98 19.65
N SER A 258 -7.41 3.75 19.34
CA SER A 258 -8.25 2.55 19.52
C SER A 258 -8.78 2.39 20.96
N GLN A 259 -8.05 2.91 21.95
CA GLN A 259 -8.37 2.79 23.37
C GLN A 259 -9.35 3.84 23.88
N ASN A 260 -9.30 5.07 23.37
CA ASN A 260 -10.12 6.19 23.88
C ASN A 260 -11.28 6.59 22.95
N VAL A 261 -11.41 6.00 21.76
CA VAL A 261 -12.45 6.40 20.78
C VAL A 261 -13.87 6.28 21.34
N ASP A 262 -14.14 5.30 22.21
CA ASP A 262 -15.46 5.13 22.85
C ASP A 262 -15.79 6.31 23.76
N GLU A 263 -14.81 6.75 24.58
CA GLU A 263 -14.94 7.88 25.48
C GLU A 263 -15.09 9.19 24.71
N ILE A 264 -14.30 9.38 23.65
CA ILE A 264 -14.35 10.58 22.81
C ILE A 264 -15.70 10.66 22.08
N ALA A 265 -16.20 9.55 21.55
CA ALA A 265 -17.52 9.50 20.92
C ALA A 265 -18.65 9.85 21.92
N ALA A 266 -18.53 9.41 23.18
CA ALA A 266 -19.53 9.69 24.21
C ALA A 266 -19.49 11.12 24.76
N SER A 267 -18.31 11.75 24.83
CA SER A 267 -18.10 13.01 25.55
C SER A 267 -17.83 14.23 24.67
N SER A 268 -17.44 14.06 23.41
CA SER A 268 -17.03 15.17 22.56
C SER A 268 -18.18 16.14 22.26
N THR A 269 -17.87 17.44 22.38
CA THR A 269 -18.73 18.55 21.96
C THR A 269 -18.27 19.17 20.62
N ASP A 270 -17.15 18.70 20.05
CA ASP A 270 -16.63 19.18 18.76
C ASP A 270 -17.49 18.63 17.61
N GLY A 271 -18.12 19.51 16.84
CA GLY A 271 -19.08 19.12 15.81
C GLY A 271 -18.48 18.27 14.68
N GLU A 272 -17.21 18.51 14.32
CA GLU A 272 -16.48 17.68 13.35
C GLU A 272 -16.26 16.27 13.91
N THR A 273 -15.72 16.17 15.13
CA THR A 273 -15.44 14.88 15.78
C THR A 273 -16.71 14.05 15.98
N ARG A 274 -17.81 14.68 16.40
CA ARG A 274 -19.10 13.99 16.58
C ARG A 274 -19.64 13.42 15.27
N LYS A 275 -19.56 14.19 14.17
CA LYS A 275 -19.95 13.72 12.83
C LYS A 275 -19.03 12.61 12.34
N ALA A 276 -17.72 12.82 12.44
CA ALA A 276 -16.73 11.85 12.01
C ALA A 276 -16.90 10.51 12.73
N LEU A 277 -17.11 10.50 14.04
CA LEU A 277 -17.29 9.26 14.81
C LEU A 277 -18.71 8.66 14.72
N GLY A 278 -19.59 9.20 13.88
CA GLY A 278 -20.95 8.70 13.67
C GLY A 278 -21.88 8.90 14.87
N VAL A 279 -21.57 9.87 15.74
CA VAL A 279 -22.46 10.31 16.83
C VAL A 279 -23.60 11.16 16.25
N ASP A 280 -23.22 12.08 15.37
CA ASP A 280 -24.14 12.83 14.53
C ASP A 280 -24.04 12.29 13.09
N PRO A 281 -25.15 12.09 12.37
CA PRO A 281 -25.14 11.46 11.05
C PRO A 281 -24.60 12.38 9.94
N GLY A 282 -24.26 11.78 8.79
CA GLY A 282 -24.07 12.50 7.52
C GLY A 282 -22.71 12.34 6.84
N ILE A 283 -21.75 11.62 7.43
CA ILE A 283 -20.44 11.36 6.82
C ILE A 283 -20.45 10.06 6.01
N GLY A 284 -21.27 9.07 6.38
CA GLY A 284 -21.34 7.77 5.70
C GLY A 284 -22.21 7.78 4.43
N GLU A 285 -23.33 8.53 4.44
CA GLU A 285 -24.35 8.49 3.40
C GLU A 285 -23.82 8.77 1.98
N PRO A 286 -22.98 9.80 1.74
CA PRO A 286 -22.45 10.08 0.39
C PRO A 286 -21.62 8.93 -0.19
N LEU A 287 -21.02 8.11 0.68
CA LEU A 287 -20.21 6.93 0.30
C LEU A 287 -21.01 5.62 0.32
N LYS A 288 -22.30 5.68 0.70
CA LYS A 288 -23.17 4.51 0.97
C LYS A 288 -22.55 3.58 2.03
N LEU A 289 -22.03 4.18 3.09
CA LEU A 289 -21.48 3.51 4.27
C LEU A 289 -22.34 3.83 5.52
N ASP A 290 -22.17 3.03 6.56
CA ASP A 290 -22.70 3.35 7.88
C ASP A 290 -21.98 4.58 8.46
N ASP A 291 -22.68 5.46 9.18
CA ASP A 291 -22.08 6.68 9.73
C ASP A 291 -20.94 6.42 10.74
N LYS A 292 -20.87 5.22 11.34
CA LYS A 292 -19.77 4.83 12.24
C LYS A 292 -18.55 4.28 11.51
N TRP A 293 -18.45 4.40 10.17
CA TRP A 293 -17.35 3.79 9.43
C TRP A 293 -15.96 4.28 9.89
N ILE A 294 -15.78 5.58 10.19
CA ILE A 294 -14.52 6.12 10.74
C ILE A 294 -14.26 5.57 12.15
N TYR A 295 -15.29 5.57 13.00
CA TYR A 295 -15.20 4.96 14.33
C TYR A 295 -14.74 3.50 14.24
N ASN A 296 -15.28 2.71 13.30
CA ASN A 296 -14.91 1.31 13.11
C ASN A 296 -13.44 1.16 12.69
N VAL A 297 -12.94 2.03 11.81
CA VAL A 297 -11.51 2.08 11.46
C VAL A 297 -10.65 2.27 12.71
N ILE A 298 -10.92 3.34 13.47
CA ILE A 298 -10.11 3.69 14.64
C ILE A 298 -10.21 2.61 15.72
N LYS A 299 -11.42 2.10 15.98
CA LYS A 299 -11.65 1.11 17.03
C LYS A 299 -10.95 -0.21 16.76
N GLN A 300 -10.96 -0.67 15.50
CA GLN A 300 -10.48 -2.00 15.15
C GLN A 300 -9.01 -2.02 14.69
N VAL A 301 -8.55 -0.92 14.07
CA VAL A 301 -7.21 -0.83 13.47
C VAL A 301 -6.31 0.15 14.22
N GLY A 302 -6.88 1.18 14.84
CA GLY A 302 -6.15 2.28 15.47
C GLY A 302 -5.90 3.45 14.53
N ASN A 303 -5.34 4.53 15.08
CA ASN A 303 -4.88 5.67 14.30
C ASN A 303 -3.54 5.36 13.58
N TYR A 304 -3.08 6.29 12.73
CA TYR A 304 -1.87 6.07 11.94
C TYR A 304 -0.63 5.86 12.81
N GLY A 305 -0.50 6.61 13.91
CA GLY A 305 0.59 6.47 14.86
C GLY A 305 0.64 5.08 15.52
N GLU A 306 -0.50 4.55 15.96
CA GLU A 306 -0.63 3.19 16.52
C GLU A 306 -0.24 2.12 15.49
N VAL A 307 -0.70 2.28 14.24
CA VAL A 307 -0.38 1.38 13.13
C VAL A 307 1.11 1.43 12.80
N PHE A 308 1.71 2.61 12.77
CA PHE A 308 3.14 2.77 12.52
C PHE A 308 3.97 2.18 13.67
N ALA A 309 3.66 2.52 14.92
CA ALA A 309 4.41 2.09 16.11
C ALA A 309 4.52 0.57 16.19
N ARG A 310 3.40 -0.16 16.06
CA ARG A 310 3.39 -1.62 16.18
C ARG A 310 4.08 -2.36 15.04
N ASN A 311 4.09 -1.79 13.84
CA ASN A 311 4.56 -2.48 12.64
C ASN A 311 5.99 -2.09 12.24
N LEU A 312 6.33 -0.80 12.38
CA LEU A 312 7.60 -0.22 11.91
C LEU A 312 8.35 0.53 13.01
N GLY A 313 7.62 1.13 13.95
CA GLY A 313 8.16 2.05 14.95
C GLY A 313 8.62 1.39 16.24
N GLU A 314 8.49 2.13 17.34
CA GLU A 314 9.04 1.81 18.65
C GLU A 314 8.51 0.53 19.29
N ASP A 315 7.33 0.04 18.89
CA ASP A 315 6.76 -1.21 19.39
C ASP A 315 7.11 -2.41 18.50
N SER A 316 7.76 -2.17 17.36
CA SER A 316 8.22 -3.22 16.46
C SER A 316 9.70 -3.58 16.70
N PRO A 317 10.20 -4.70 16.16
CA PRO A 317 11.63 -4.98 16.11
C PRO A 317 12.45 -4.00 15.26
N LEU A 318 11.80 -3.24 14.36
CA LEU A 318 12.50 -2.32 13.45
C LEU A 318 12.91 -1.02 14.17
N LYS A 319 12.16 -0.60 15.19
CA LYS A 319 12.41 0.65 15.96
C LYS A 319 12.62 1.86 15.05
N ALA A 320 11.90 1.92 13.94
CA ALA A 320 12.13 2.95 12.93
C ALA A 320 11.53 4.29 13.34
N GLU A 321 12.22 5.37 13.03
CA GLU A 321 11.72 6.72 13.21
C GLU A 321 10.67 7.07 12.15
N ARG A 322 9.72 7.96 12.51
CA ARG A 322 8.65 8.39 11.60
C ARG A 322 9.17 9.12 10.37
N ARG A 323 10.21 9.96 10.50
CA ARG A 323 10.75 10.79 9.40
C ARG A 323 9.61 11.54 8.69
N PHE A 324 9.54 11.47 7.36
CA PHE A 324 8.47 12.06 6.54
C PHE A 324 7.05 11.58 6.91
N ASN A 325 6.92 10.43 7.56
CA ASN A 325 5.65 9.83 7.95
C ASN A 325 5.06 10.41 9.24
N ALA A 326 5.68 11.42 9.83
CA ALA A 326 5.13 12.16 10.97
C ALA A 326 4.06 13.16 10.52
N LEU A 327 3.25 13.66 11.47
CA LEU A 327 2.35 14.77 11.24
C LEU A 327 3.15 16.07 10.96
N PRO A 328 2.57 17.08 10.29
CA PRO A 328 3.22 18.37 10.04
C PRO A 328 3.70 19.07 11.32
N ARG A 329 2.95 18.95 12.42
CA ARG A 329 3.35 19.51 13.73
C ARG A 329 4.64 18.89 14.28
N ASP A 330 4.97 17.69 13.83
CA ASP A 330 6.14 16.91 14.22
C ASP A 330 7.22 16.87 13.11
N GLY A 331 7.12 17.77 12.12
CA GLY A 331 8.10 17.93 11.04
C GLY A 331 7.96 16.95 9.86
N GLY A 332 6.88 16.16 9.81
CA GLY A 332 6.58 15.27 8.68
C GLY A 332 5.63 15.90 7.64
N ILE A 333 5.12 15.06 6.73
CA ILE A 333 4.28 15.48 5.59
C ILE A 333 2.95 14.74 5.53
N LEU A 334 2.52 14.12 6.64
CA LEU A 334 1.26 13.38 6.70
C LEU A 334 0.10 14.32 7.07
N PHE A 335 -0.52 14.95 6.07
CA PHE A 335 -1.56 15.96 6.29
C PHE A 335 -2.94 15.36 6.60
N PRO A 336 -3.55 15.63 7.77
CA PRO A 336 -4.92 15.22 8.09
C PRO A 336 -5.93 16.07 7.31
N ILE A 337 -6.76 15.44 6.47
CA ILE A 337 -7.88 16.10 5.79
C ILE A 337 -9.07 16.14 6.77
N PRO A 338 -9.69 17.32 7.01
CA PRO A 338 -10.87 17.43 7.89
C PRO A 338 -12.11 16.70 7.33
N PHE A 339 -12.96 16.17 8.21
CA PHE A 339 -14.27 15.59 7.86
C PHE A 339 -15.39 16.61 8.05
N LYS A 340 -15.55 17.52 7.08
CA LYS A 340 -16.52 18.63 7.13
C LYS A 340 -17.54 18.58 6.02
#